data_AF-A0A7L0EW68-F1
#
_entry.id   AF-A0A7L0EW68-F1
#
_cell.length_a   1.000
_cell.length_b   1.000
_cell.length_c   1.000
_cell.angle_alpha   90.00
_cell.angle_beta   90.00
_cell.angle_gamma   90.00
#
_symmetry.space_group_name_H-M   'P 1'
#
loop_
_entity.id
_entity.type
_entity.pdbx_description
1 polymer ?
#
loop_
_entity_poly.entity_id
_entity_poly.type
_entity_poly.pdbx_seq_one_letter_code
_entity_poly.pdbx_strand_id
1 'polypeptide(L)'
;FFDIPIDQFWIFISGFLNYFLCVCFKDVDLGSSSTGTVEKEPDGLILIGKEDDIKKSRRVTAKVDGREIVVFYHEGKFHAMDSRCYHEGGPLPLGEIEDIDGQACIVCPWHKFVITLETGEGLYEGINPLEPSPTPKWQSKGVKQRIHKVTTNNGNVYVSPPDLSVSFDSDYFAEKYKKSGDLGMEK
;
A
#
# COMPACT_ATOMS: atom_id res chain seq x y z
N PHE A 1 -74.79 21.18 26.95
CA PHE A 1 -73.59 21.97 26.65
C PHE A 1 -72.85 21.23 25.54
N PHE A 2 -72.38 22.02 24.58
CA PHE A 2 -72.02 21.69 23.21
C PHE A 2 -70.74 20.84 23.03
N ASP A 3 -70.67 20.29 21.82
CA ASP A 3 -69.50 20.06 20.95
C ASP A 3 -68.79 18.69 20.84
N ILE A 4 -68.56 18.38 19.56
CA ILE A 4 -68.12 17.17 18.86
C ILE A 4 -66.65 17.39 18.38
N PRO A 5 -66.03 16.58 17.48
CA PRO A 5 -64.98 15.56 17.70
C PRO A 5 -63.65 15.90 16.98
N ILE A 6 -62.75 14.92 16.78
CA ILE A 6 -61.95 14.62 15.55
C ILE A 6 -61.25 13.25 15.80
N ASP A 7 -61.74 12.13 15.23
CA ASP A 7 -61.38 11.50 13.93
C ASP A 7 -60.21 10.49 14.12
N GLN A 8 -60.44 9.18 14.32
CA GLN A 8 -60.78 8.13 13.33
C GLN A 8 -59.68 8.00 12.23
N PHE A 9 -58.91 6.88 12.18
CA PHE A 9 -59.18 5.66 11.36
C PHE A 9 -58.93 5.94 9.84
N TRP A 10 -58.23 5.19 8.98
CA TRP A 10 -58.06 3.74 8.75
C TRP A 10 -56.83 3.48 7.83
N ILE A 11 -56.28 2.28 7.97
CA ILE A 11 -55.68 1.36 6.96
C ILE A 11 -56.01 1.68 5.49
N PHE A 12 -55.06 1.50 4.54
CA PHE A 12 -55.28 0.80 3.24
C PHE A 12 -54.02 0.75 2.33
N ILE A 13 -53.67 -0.49 1.93
CA ILE A 13 -53.21 -0.99 0.62
C ILE A 13 -51.85 -0.62 -0.02
N SER A 14 -51.26 -1.69 -0.55
CA SER A 14 -50.11 -1.86 -1.45
C SER A 14 -50.07 -0.99 -2.70
N GLY A 15 -48.88 -0.56 -3.11
CA GLY A 15 -48.65 0.05 -4.43
C GLY A 15 -47.18 0.30 -4.76
N PHE A 16 -46.61 -0.61 -5.54
CA PHE A 16 -45.76 -0.37 -6.72
C PHE A 16 -44.73 0.79 -6.75
N LEU A 17 -43.50 0.37 -7.06
CA LEU A 17 -42.63 0.91 -8.13
C LEU A 17 -41.49 1.88 -7.76
N ASN A 18 -40.28 1.39 -8.03
CA ASN A 18 -39.04 2.08 -8.43
C ASN A 18 -38.75 3.47 -7.84
N TYR A 19 -37.76 3.50 -6.93
CA TYR A 19 -36.89 4.67 -6.80
C TYR A 19 -35.47 4.28 -7.22
N PHE A 20 -35.26 4.30 -8.53
CA PHE A 20 -33.95 4.42 -9.15
C PHE A 20 -33.39 5.79 -8.76
N LEU A 21 -32.46 5.85 -7.81
CA LEU A 21 -31.67 7.06 -7.57
C LEU A 21 -30.55 7.10 -8.61
N CYS A 22 -30.94 7.34 -9.87
CA CYS A 22 -30.04 7.82 -10.91
C CYS A 22 -29.95 9.33 -10.73
N VAL A 23 -28.90 9.81 -10.06
CA VAL A 23 -28.60 11.23 -10.04
C VAL A 23 -28.03 11.59 -11.41
N CYS A 24 -28.88 12.18 -12.25
CA CYS A 24 -28.49 12.85 -13.48
C CYS A 24 -27.57 14.02 -13.15
N PHE A 25 -26.26 13.83 -13.29
CA PHE A 25 -25.32 14.94 -13.41
C PHE A 25 -25.42 15.45 -14.84
N LYS A 26 -25.90 16.68 -15.01
CA LYS A 26 -26.01 17.35 -16.32
C LYS A 26 -24.63 17.50 -16.93
N ASP A 27 -24.53 17.11 -18.19
CA ASP A 27 -23.41 17.36 -19.08
C ASP A 27 -23.13 18.88 -19.17
N VAL A 28 -21.89 19.26 -18.92
CA VAL A 28 -21.34 20.54 -19.38
C VAL A 28 -20.29 20.19 -20.43
N ASP A 29 -20.73 20.22 -21.69
CA ASP A 29 -19.83 20.32 -22.83
C ASP A 29 -19.25 21.72 -22.88
N LEU A 30 -17.95 21.81 -22.62
CA LEU A 30 -17.13 22.95 -23.02
C LEU A 30 -15.79 22.39 -23.50
N GLY A 31 -15.73 22.19 -24.82
CA GLY A 31 -14.50 21.94 -25.52
C GLY A 31 -13.52 23.08 -25.31
N SER A 32 -12.29 22.74 -24.97
CA SER A 32 -11.14 23.56 -25.32
C SER A 32 -9.98 22.65 -25.67
N SER A 33 -9.68 22.67 -26.96
CA SER A 33 -8.47 22.15 -27.56
C SER A 33 -7.26 22.76 -26.86
N SER A 34 -6.59 21.97 -26.03
CA SER A 34 -5.18 22.17 -25.74
C SER A 34 -4.47 20.88 -26.15
N THR A 35 -3.64 21.01 -27.17
CA THR A 35 -2.62 20.06 -27.57
C THR A 35 -1.66 19.88 -26.40
N GLY A 36 -2.03 19.00 -25.47
CA GLY A 36 -1.12 18.45 -24.49
C GLY A 36 -0.16 17.55 -25.24
N THR A 37 1.09 18.00 -25.36
CA THR A 37 2.22 17.12 -25.64
C THR A 37 2.11 15.95 -24.69
N VAL A 38 1.77 14.78 -25.21
CA VAL A 38 1.89 13.50 -24.51
C VAL A 38 3.39 13.30 -24.30
N GLU A 39 3.88 13.80 -23.17
CA GLU A 39 5.23 13.51 -22.72
C GLU A 39 5.27 12.00 -22.49
N LYS A 40 6.12 11.35 -23.29
CA LYS A 40 6.30 9.90 -23.29
C LYS A 40 6.76 9.49 -21.89
N GLU A 41 5.84 8.92 -21.11
CA GLU A 41 6.12 8.23 -19.85
C GLU A 41 7.31 7.26 -20.06
N PRO A 42 8.28 7.17 -19.13
CA PRO A 42 9.46 6.34 -19.32
C PRO A 42 9.04 4.88 -19.56
N ASP A 43 9.45 4.32 -20.71
CA ASP A 43 9.19 2.94 -21.13
C ASP A 43 9.59 1.96 -20.00
N GLY A 44 8.61 1.45 -19.25
CA GLY A 44 8.79 0.39 -18.26
C GLY A 44 8.28 0.67 -16.85
N LEU A 45 7.80 1.87 -16.51
CA LEU A 45 7.19 2.12 -15.20
C LEU A 45 5.83 1.41 -15.04
N ILE A 46 5.58 0.85 -13.86
CA ILE A 46 4.33 0.15 -13.55
C ILE A 46 3.45 1.02 -12.66
N LEU A 47 2.24 1.34 -13.13
CA LEU A 47 1.27 2.15 -12.40
C LEU A 47 0.76 1.38 -11.17
N ILE A 48 0.90 2.00 -9.99
CA ILE A 48 0.42 1.46 -8.72
C ILE A 48 -0.97 2.01 -8.38
N GLY A 49 -1.21 3.29 -8.67
CA GLY A 49 -2.49 3.94 -8.40
C GLY A 49 -2.39 5.46 -8.32
N LYS A 50 -3.50 6.10 -7.99
CA LYS A 50 -3.55 7.55 -7.76
C LYS A 50 -2.85 7.90 -6.46
N GLU A 51 -2.13 9.00 -6.48
CA GLU A 51 -1.37 9.49 -5.34
C GLU A 51 -2.26 9.74 -4.12
N ASP A 52 -3.39 10.43 -4.30
CA ASP A 52 -4.30 10.78 -3.21
C ASP A 52 -4.96 9.55 -2.57
N ASP A 53 -5.25 8.52 -3.37
CA ASP A 53 -5.84 7.27 -2.88
C ASP A 53 -4.84 6.51 -1.98
N ILE A 54 -3.57 6.48 -2.39
CA ILE A 54 -2.50 5.83 -1.61
C ILE A 54 -2.16 6.67 -0.37
N LYS A 55 -2.13 8.00 -0.47
CA LYS A 55 -1.96 8.88 0.68
C LYS A 55 -3.03 8.68 1.74
N LYS A 56 -4.29 8.55 1.31
CA LYS A 56 -5.45 8.33 2.18
C LYS A 56 -5.43 6.95 2.84
N SER A 57 -5.12 5.90 2.09
CA SER A 57 -5.04 4.53 2.61
C SER A 57 -3.74 4.24 3.37
N ARG A 58 -2.73 5.11 3.24
CA ARG A 58 -1.37 5.03 3.81
C ARG A 58 -0.52 3.87 3.28
N ARG A 59 -1.12 2.86 2.67
CA ARG A 59 -0.41 1.75 2.04
C ARG A 59 -1.26 1.04 0.99
N VAL A 60 -0.61 0.45 0.00
CA VAL A 60 -1.24 -0.38 -1.05
C VAL A 60 -0.31 -1.54 -1.42
N THR A 61 -0.89 -2.70 -1.74
CA THR A 61 -0.15 -3.86 -2.27
C THR A 61 -0.39 -3.96 -3.77
N ALA A 62 0.65 -4.28 -4.54
CA ALA A 62 0.58 -4.40 -5.99
C ALA A 62 1.48 -5.54 -6.50
N LYS A 63 1.30 -5.92 -7.76
CA LYS A 63 2.19 -6.86 -8.46
C LYS A 63 2.99 -6.14 -9.52
N VAL A 64 4.31 -6.30 -9.49
CA VAL A 64 5.29 -5.75 -10.44
C VAL A 64 6.02 -6.95 -11.04
N ASP A 65 5.79 -7.26 -12.32
CA ASP A 65 6.32 -8.46 -13.00
C ASP A 65 6.07 -9.78 -12.24
N GLY A 66 4.86 -9.90 -11.69
CA GLY A 66 4.43 -11.04 -10.87
C GLY A 66 4.97 -11.05 -9.43
N ARG A 67 5.85 -10.11 -9.07
CA ARG A 67 6.38 -9.93 -7.73
C ARG A 67 5.43 -9.08 -6.88
N GLU A 68 4.99 -9.61 -5.74
CA GLU A 68 4.11 -8.89 -4.83
C GLU A 68 4.91 -7.87 -3.99
N ILE A 69 4.61 -6.59 -4.16
CA ILE A 69 5.24 -5.47 -3.44
C ILE A 69 4.22 -4.74 -2.58
N VAL A 70 4.72 -4.00 -1.60
CA VAL A 70 3.94 -3.05 -0.80
C VAL A 70 4.51 -1.65 -0.97
N VAL A 71 3.63 -0.68 -1.20
CA VAL A 71 3.95 0.75 -1.21
C VAL A 71 3.35 1.38 0.03
N PHE A 72 4.17 2.02 0.84
CA PHE A 72 3.78 2.81 2.00
C PHE A 72 3.87 4.30 1.66
N TYR A 73 2.95 5.08 2.22
CA TYR A 73 3.07 6.53 2.30
C TYR A 73 3.28 6.91 3.76
N HIS A 74 4.46 7.40 4.10
CA HIS A 74 4.87 7.76 5.45
C HIS A 74 5.61 9.10 5.44
N GLU A 75 5.26 10.01 6.36
CA GLU A 75 5.91 11.32 6.50
C GLU A 75 6.15 12.10 5.18
N GLY A 76 5.15 12.12 4.30
CA GLY A 76 5.25 12.86 3.05
C GLY A 76 5.98 12.12 1.92
N LYS A 77 6.50 10.92 2.16
CA LYS A 77 7.29 10.13 1.21
C LYS A 77 6.67 8.77 0.90
N PHE A 78 6.86 8.32 -0.33
CA PHE A 78 6.51 6.96 -0.74
C PHE A 78 7.72 6.03 -0.60
N HIS A 79 7.47 4.85 -0.05
CA HIS A 79 8.45 3.78 0.11
C HIS A 79 7.86 2.50 -0.48
N ALA A 80 8.61 1.78 -1.32
CA ALA A 80 8.16 0.52 -1.86
C ALA A 80 9.17 -0.58 -1.54
N MET A 81 8.68 -1.74 -1.12
CA MET A 81 9.52 -2.91 -0.83
C MET A 81 8.78 -4.20 -1.18
N ASP A 82 9.48 -5.33 -1.19
CA ASP A 82 8.78 -6.61 -1.31
C ASP A 82 7.75 -6.77 -0.19
N SER A 83 6.58 -7.33 -0.49
CA SER A 83 5.49 -7.51 0.48
C SER A 83 5.76 -8.59 1.53
N ARG A 84 6.71 -9.49 1.25
CA ARG A 84 7.05 -10.63 2.10
C ARG A 84 8.35 -10.35 2.84
N CYS A 85 8.29 -10.43 4.16
CA CYS A 85 9.43 -10.22 5.04
C CYS A 85 10.57 -11.18 4.72
N TYR A 86 11.80 -10.67 4.62
CA TYR A 86 13.01 -11.45 4.33
C TYR A 86 13.31 -12.58 5.33
N HIS A 87 12.73 -12.55 6.53
CA HIS A 87 12.99 -13.58 7.55
C HIS A 87 12.30 -14.91 7.19
N GLU A 88 10.96 -14.89 7.15
CA GLU A 88 10.14 -16.10 6.93
C GLU A 88 8.94 -15.87 6.01
N GLY A 89 8.90 -14.75 5.28
CA GLY A 89 7.85 -14.43 4.33
C GLY A 89 6.58 -13.83 4.95
N GLY A 90 6.69 -13.26 6.15
CA GLY A 90 5.57 -12.60 6.84
C GLY A 90 4.99 -11.42 6.04
N PRO A 91 3.69 -11.13 6.19
CA PRO A 91 2.99 -10.11 5.40
C PRO A 91 3.31 -8.71 5.92
N LEU A 92 4.31 -8.05 5.34
CA LEU A 92 4.66 -6.66 5.67
C LEU A 92 3.52 -5.65 5.48
N PRO A 93 2.57 -5.82 4.53
CA PRO A 93 1.38 -4.96 4.47
C PRO A 93 0.54 -4.92 5.76
N LEU A 94 0.69 -5.91 6.65
CA LEU A 94 -0.01 -6.00 7.94
C LEU A 94 0.88 -5.59 9.12
N GLY A 95 2.11 -5.14 8.88
CA GLY A 95 3.01 -4.65 9.92
C GLY A 95 2.71 -3.20 10.35
N GLU A 96 3.22 -2.81 11.51
CA GLU A 96 3.14 -1.42 11.98
C GLU A 96 4.40 -0.65 11.61
N ILE A 97 4.24 0.65 11.32
CA ILE A 97 5.38 1.54 11.05
C ILE A 97 5.73 2.27 12.35
N GLU A 98 6.97 2.16 12.78
CA GLU A 98 7.50 2.72 14.04
C GLU A 98 8.78 3.53 13.74
N ASP A 99 9.04 4.56 14.54
CA ASP A 99 10.34 5.26 14.53
C ASP A 99 11.31 4.52 15.45
N ILE A 100 12.38 3.99 14.85
CA ILE A 100 13.41 3.22 15.55
C ILE A 100 14.76 3.80 15.17
N ASP A 101 15.51 4.26 16.18
CA ASP A 101 16.81 4.93 16.01
C ASP A 101 16.76 6.14 15.05
N GLY A 102 15.65 6.88 15.05
CA GLY A 102 15.43 8.01 14.15
C GLY A 102 15.14 7.61 12.70
N GLN A 103 14.75 6.35 12.48
CA GLN A 103 14.42 5.81 11.16
C GLN A 103 13.03 5.21 11.17
N ALA A 104 12.20 5.59 10.18
CA ALA A 104 10.92 4.93 9.97
C ALA A 104 11.12 3.47 9.53
N CYS A 105 10.57 2.55 10.29
CA CYS A 105 10.73 1.11 10.10
C CYS A 105 9.39 0.38 10.08
N ILE A 106 9.23 -0.60 9.19
CA ILE A 106 8.12 -1.56 9.24
C ILE A 106 8.49 -2.72 10.17
N VAL A 107 7.60 -3.00 11.13
CA VAL A 107 7.74 -4.13 12.06
C VAL A 107 6.92 -5.31 11.56
N CYS A 108 7.61 -6.39 11.20
CA CYS A 108 6.97 -7.60 10.69
C CYS A 108 6.00 -8.19 11.74
N PRO A 109 4.73 -8.49 11.36
CA PRO A 109 3.72 -8.90 12.34
C PRO A 109 4.03 -10.28 12.96
N TRP A 110 4.74 -11.17 12.26
CA TRP A 110 5.03 -12.53 12.70
C TRP A 110 6.12 -12.58 13.78
N HIS A 111 7.31 -12.08 13.48
CA HIS A 111 8.50 -12.24 14.34
C HIS A 111 9.12 -10.93 14.80
N LYS A 112 8.43 -9.80 14.58
CA LYS A 112 8.85 -8.45 14.99
C LYS A 112 10.20 -8.00 14.42
N PHE A 113 10.61 -8.58 13.29
CA PHE A 113 11.77 -8.08 12.55
C PHE A 113 11.51 -6.65 12.09
N VAL A 114 12.47 -5.78 12.39
CA VAL A 114 12.44 -4.35 12.09
C VAL A 114 13.17 -4.12 10.78
N ILE A 115 12.51 -3.46 9.83
CA ILE A 115 13.06 -3.19 8.49
C ILE A 115 12.92 -1.71 8.19
N THR A 116 14.01 -1.03 7.84
CA THR A 116 13.96 0.40 7.47
C THR A 116 13.16 0.60 6.18
N LEU A 117 12.27 1.60 6.15
CA LEU A 117 11.48 1.92 4.96
C LEU A 117 12.33 2.50 3.82
N GLU A 118 13.41 3.21 4.16
CA GLU A 118 14.26 3.90 3.19
C GLU A 118 15.22 2.94 2.48
N THR A 119 15.91 2.09 3.25
CA THR A 119 17.03 1.29 2.75
C THR A 119 16.76 -0.21 2.74
N GLY A 120 15.73 -0.70 3.42
CA GLY A 120 15.43 -2.12 3.54
C GLY A 120 16.40 -2.87 4.45
N GLU A 121 17.09 -2.15 5.33
CA GLU A 121 18.02 -2.74 6.30
C GLU A 121 17.26 -3.43 7.43
N GLY A 122 17.73 -4.62 7.81
CA GLY A 122 17.21 -5.33 8.97
C GLY A 122 17.88 -4.85 10.25
N LEU A 123 17.13 -4.22 11.15
CA LEU A 123 17.67 -3.71 12.43
C LEU A 123 17.52 -4.74 13.55
N TYR A 124 18.41 -4.65 14.54
CA TYR A 124 18.34 -5.43 15.78
C TYR A 124 19.04 -4.68 16.92
N GLU A 125 18.64 -4.98 18.15
CA GLU A 125 19.36 -4.52 19.34
C GLU A 125 20.52 -5.48 19.65
N GLY A 126 21.74 -4.93 19.62
CA GLY A 126 22.96 -5.64 20.02
C GLY A 126 23.53 -5.06 21.30
N ILE A 127 24.18 -5.90 22.10
CA ILE A 127 24.93 -5.49 23.29
C ILE A 127 26.40 -5.77 23.01
N ASN A 128 27.26 -4.76 23.17
CA ASN A 128 28.70 -4.96 23.11
C ASN A 128 29.22 -5.34 24.51
N PRO A 129 29.64 -6.61 24.74
CA PRO A 129 30.09 -7.04 26.07
C PRO A 129 31.44 -6.44 26.48
N LEU A 130 32.15 -5.80 25.55
CA LEU A 130 33.44 -5.16 25.82
C LEU A 130 33.31 -3.74 26.38
N GLU A 131 32.10 -3.15 26.34
CA GLU A 131 31.85 -1.83 26.93
C GLU A 131 31.82 -1.90 28.46
N PRO A 132 32.38 -0.91 29.19
CA PRO A 132 32.32 -0.87 30.66
C PRO A 132 30.90 -0.86 31.24
N SER A 133 29.93 -0.33 30.47
CA SER A 133 28.50 -0.34 30.80
C SER A 133 27.70 -0.77 29.56
N PRO A 134 27.52 -2.09 29.34
CA PRO A 134 26.84 -2.60 28.17
C PRO A 134 25.36 -2.18 28.16
N THR A 135 24.97 -1.40 27.15
CA THR A 135 23.57 -1.09 26.88
C THR A 135 23.19 -1.62 25.50
N PRO A 136 21.93 -2.03 25.29
CA PRO A 136 21.42 -2.31 23.95
C PRO A 136 21.59 -1.10 23.04
N LYS A 137 22.08 -1.34 21.83
CA LYS A 137 22.18 -0.34 20.77
C LYS A 137 21.60 -0.94 19.50
N TRP A 138 20.89 -0.13 18.73
CA TRP A 138 20.44 -0.52 17.41
C TRP A 138 21.64 -0.73 16.49
N GLN A 139 21.59 -1.82 15.74
CA GLN A 139 22.60 -2.24 14.78
C GLN A 139 21.91 -2.72 13.51
N SER A 140 22.60 -2.57 12.38
CA SER A 140 22.11 -3.02 11.08
C SER A 140 22.71 -4.38 10.70
N LYS A 141 21.87 -5.25 10.11
CA LYS A 141 22.29 -6.49 9.42
C LYS A 141 22.64 -6.25 7.95
N GLY A 142 22.71 -4.99 7.51
CA GLY A 142 22.77 -4.59 6.11
C GLY A 142 21.40 -4.69 5.42
N VAL A 143 21.38 -4.42 4.12
CA VAL A 143 20.14 -4.47 3.31
C VAL A 143 19.68 -5.91 3.20
N LYS A 144 18.46 -6.17 3.69
CA LYS A 144 17.84 -7.50 3.74
C LYS A 144 16.55 -7.57 2.94
N GLN A 145 15.81 -6.47 2.92
CA GLN A 145 14.57 -6.31 2.19
C GLN A 145 14.82 -5.49 0.93
N ARG A 146 14.45 -6.00 -0.24
CA ARG A 146 14.55 -5.24 -1.50
C ARG A 146 13.62 -4.03 -1.46
N ILE A 147 14.20 -2.86 -1.72
CA ILE A 147 13.47 -1.61 -1.97
C ILE A 147 13.25 -1.46 -3.48
N HIS A 148 12.07 -0.97 -3.85
CA HIS A 148 11.70 -0.64 -5.23
C HIS A 148 11.65 0.88 -5.40
N LYS A 149 12.10 1.36 -6.55
CA LYS A 149 12.10 2.79 -6.85
C LYS A 149 10.68 3.26 -7.15
N VAL A 150 10.20 4.22 -6.37
CA VAL A 150 8.90 4.88 -6.58
C VAL A 150 9.11 6.19 -7.35
N THR A 151 8.24 6.46 -8.32
CA THR A 151 8.20 7.72 -9.07
C THR A 151 6.77 8.26 -9.07
N THR A 152 6.59 9.55 -8.84
CA THR A 152 5.29 10.22 -8.91
C THR A 152 5.25 11.10 -10.16
N ASN A 153 4.21 10.97 -10.98
CA ASN A 153 3.99 11.82 -12.14
C ASN A 153 2.49 12.08 -12.33
N ASN A 154 2.11 13.34 -12.58
CA ASN A 154 0.73 13.75 -12.87
C ASN A 154 -0.33 13.17 -11.88
N GLY A 155 -0.02 13.15 -10.58
CA GLY A 155 -0.92 12.64 -9.54
C GLY A 155 -1.03 11.11 -9.48
N ASN A 156 -0.14 10.39 -10.16
CA ASN A 156 -0.05 8.93 -10.15
C ASN A 156 1.27 8.48 -9.52
N VAL A 157 1.22 7.32 -8.87
CA VAL A 157 2.38 6.64 -8.29
C VAL A 157 2.75 5.45 -9.16
N TYR A 158 4.02 5.37 -9.51
CA TYR A 158 4.61 4.32 -10.33
C TYR A 158 5.77 3.67 -9.59
N VAL A 159 6.04 2.41 -9.94
CA VAL A 159 7.23 1.68 -9.48
C VAL A 159 8.03 1.20 -10.68
N SER A 160 9.35 1.35 -10.61
CA SER A 160 10.26 0.78 -11.62
C SER A 160 10.40 -0.73 -11.45
N PRO A 161 10.55 -1.50 -12.55
CA PRO A 161 10.90 -2.91 -12.48
C PRO A 161 12.16 -3.10 -11.64
N PRO A 162 12.24 -4.17 -10.83
CA PRO A 162 13.38 -4.40 -9.96
C PRO A 162 14.63 -4.75 -10.78
N ASP A 163 15.78 -4.18 -10.40
CA ASP A 163 17.07 -4.67 -10.86
C ASP A 163 17.44 -5.95 -10.09
N LEU A 164 17.33 -7.09 -10.79
CA LEU A 164 17.61 -8.42 -10.22
C LEU A 164 19.08 -8.85 -10.36
N SER A 165 19.98 -7.96 -10.82
CA SER A 165 21.42 -8.24 -10.86
C SER A 165 22.04 -8.37 -9.47
N VAL A 166 21.46 -7.69 -8.48
CA VAL A 166 21.83 -7.80 -7.07
C VAL A 166 20.76 -8.58 -6.34
N SER A 167 21.15 -9.56 -5.52
CA SER A 167 20.21 -10.37 -4.74
C SER A 167 20.17 -9.96 -3.27
N PHE A 168 18.96 -10.03 -2.69
CA PHE A 168 18.67 -9.79 -1.29
C PHE A 168 17.89 -10.96 -0.69
N ASP A 169 17.95 -11.14 0.64
CA ASP A 169 17.28 -12.23 1.36
C ASP A 169 15.75 -12.29 1.06
N SER A 170 15.09 -11.16 0.82
CA SER A 170 13.66 -11.11 0.46
C SER A 170 13.33 -11.71 -0.92
N ASP A 171 14.31 -11.85 -1.82
CA ASP A 171 14.09 -12.43 -3.16
C ASP A 171 13.55 -13.85 -3.10
N TYR A 172 14.06 -14.65 -2.16
CA TYR A 172 13.60 -16.03 -1.99
C TYR A 172 12.09 -16.09 -1.75
N PHE A 173 11.56 -15.22 -0.88
CA PHE A 173 10.14 -15.20 -0.57
C PHE A 173 9.32 -14.58 -1.70
N ALA A 174 9.80 -13.51 -2.33
CA ALA A 174 9.16 -12.94 -3.50
C ALA A 174 8.93 -13.99 -4.61
N GLU A 175 9.96 -14.79 -4.94
CA GLU A 175 9.86 -15.84 -5.96
C GLU A 175 9.02 -17.03 -5.50
N LYS A 176 9.13 -17.44 -4.23
CA LYS A 176 8.31 -18.51 -3.65
C LYS A 176 6.82 -18.20 -3.76
N TYR A 177 6.42 -16.98 -3.42
CA TYR A 177 5.01 -16.58 -3.41
C TYR A 177 4.48 -16.22 -4.81
N LYS A 178 5.36 -15.80 -5.74
CA LYS A 178 5.02 -15.66 -7.17
C LYS A 178 4.55 -17.00 -7.74
N LYS A 179 5.33 -18.07 -7.57
CA LYS A 179 5.00 -19.42 -8.08
C LYS A 179 3.74 -20.02 -7.47
N SER A 180 3.46 -19.77 -6.18
CA SER A 180 2.23 -20.25 -5.55
C SER A 180 0.98 -19.58 -6.08
N GLY A 181 1.08 -18.32 -6.52
CA GLY A 181 -0.04 -17.59 -7.12
C GLY A 181 -0.40 -18.12 -8.51
N ASP A 182 0.60 -18.51 -9.29
CA ASP A 182 0.41 -19.01 -10.66
C ASP A 182 -0.16 -20.44 -10.69
N LEU A 183 0.20 -21.29 -9.72
CA LEU A 183 -0.35 -22.65 -9.59
C LEU A 183 -1.81 -22.70 -9.09
N GLY A 184 -2.35 -21.57 -8.63
CA GLY A 184 -3.73 -21.46 -8.14
C GLY A 184 -4.79 -21.26 -9.23
N MET A 185 -4.38 -21.09 -10.49
CA MET A 185 -5.27 -20.79 -11.63
C MET A 185 -5.45 -21.97 -12.62
N GLU A 186 -4.91 -23.15 -12.31
CA GLU A 186 -4.98 -24.35 -13.18
C GLU A 186 -5.97 -25.41 -12.65
N LYS A 187 -7.13 -25.00 -12.12
CA LYS A 187 -8.22 -25.92 -11.76
C LYS A 187 -9.57 -25.46 -12.28
#